data_AF-V4AIL9-F1
#
_entry.id   AF-V4AIL9-F1
#
_cell.length_a   1.000
_cell.length_b   1.000
_cell.length_c   1.000
_cell.angle_alpha   90.00
_cell.angle_beta   90.00
_cell.angle_gamma   90.00
#
_symmetry.space_group_name_H-M   'P 1'
#
loop_
_entity.id
_entity.type
_entity.pdbx_description
1 polymer ?
#
loop_
_entity_poly.entity_id
_entity_poly.type
_entity_poly.pdbx_seq_one_letter_code
_entity_poly.pdbx_strand_id
1 'polypeptide(L)'
;MINLNEIKLKLSSSVSDKEEKLRKLKMVQMYRKKNDLSKLEVLIQKWRNVSQEAIRDLRQMLPEPKPSLHDLIQHLQIDIKLLKYNSESDDFD
;
A
#
# COMPACT_ATOMS: atom_id res chain seq x y z
N MET A 1 -41.68 -37.64 21.89
CA MET A 1 -41.14 -36.80 22.98
C MET A 1 -39.80 -36.25 22.51
N ILE A 2 -39.64 -34.93 22.52
CA ILE A 2 -38.37 -34.29 22.13
C ILE A 2 -37.35 -34.53 23.26
N ASN A 3 -36.18 -35.10 22.94
CA ASN A 3 -35.12 -35.29 23.91
C ASN A 3 -34.39 -33.96 24.14
N LEU A 4 -34.74 -33.24 25.20
CA LEU A 4 -34.15 -31.93 25.55
C LEU A 4 -32.62 -31.99 25.70
N ASN A 5 -32.05 -33.12 26.14
CA ASN A 5 -30.61 -33.25 26.31
C ASN A 5 -29.88 -33.27 24.96
N GLU A 6 -30.43 -33.94 23.95
CA GLU A 6 -29.88 -33.91 22.59
C GLU A 6 -29.95 -32.52 21.98
N ILE A 7 -31.05 -31.80 22.17
CA ILE A 7 -31.17 -30.41 21.70
C ILE A 7 -30.15 -29.53 22.41
N LYS A 8 -30.01 -29.65 23.73
CA LYS A 8 -29.04 -28.87 24.51
C LYS A 8 -27.60 -29.11 24.04
N LEU A 9 -27.24 -30.37 23.77
CA LEU A 9 -25.92 -30.73 23.24
C LEU A 9 -25.68 -30.15 21.84
N LYS A 10 -26.66 -30.27 20.94
CA LYS A 10 -26.57 -29.68 19.58
C LYS A 10 -26.45 -28.16 19.64
N LEU A 11 -27.21 -27.51 20.52
CA LEU A 11 -27.16 -26.06 20.71
C LEU A 11 -25.79 -25.63 21.26
N SER A 12 -25.27 -26.34 22.26
CA SER A 12 -23.95 -26.07 22.84
C SER A 12 -22.82 -26.23 21.81
N SER A 13 -22.89 -27.27 20.97
CA SER A 13 -21.94 -27.46 19.88
C SER A 13 -22.02 -26.30 18.89
N SER A 14 -23.22 -25.90 18.48
CA SER A 14 -23.41 -24.80 17.53
C SER A 14 -22.91 -23.46 18.07
N VAL A 15 -23.07 -23.21 19.37
CA VAL A 15 -22.52 -22.02 20.04
C VAL A 15 -21.01 -22.06 20.00
N SER A 16 -20.39 -23.18 20.41
CA SER A 16 -18.93 -23.35 20.37
C SER A 16 -18.35 -23.13 18.96
N ASP A 17 -18.99 -23.68 17.93
CA ASP A 17 -18.54 -23.53 16.54
C ASP A 17 -18.61 -22.07 16.07
N LYS A 18 -19.67 -21.35 16.46
CA LYS A 18 -19.83 -19.92 16.15
C LYS A 18 -18.81 -19.05 16.89
N GLU A 19 -18.52 -19.37 18.15
CA GLU A 19 -17.52 -18.67 18.95
C GLU A 19 -16.11 -18.84 18.36
N GLU A 20 -15.75 -20.05 17.96
CA GLU A 20 -14.46 -20.32 17.32
C GLU A 20 -14.35 -19.63 15.96
N LYS A 21 -15.43 -19.65 15.16
CA LYS A 21 -15.48 -18.89 13.90
C LYS A 21 -15.31 -17.39 14.15
N LEU A 22 -15.97 -16.83 15.16
CA LEU A 22 -15.83 -15.43 15.54
C LEU A 22 -14.40 -15.09 15.97
N ARG A 23 -13.76 -15.97 16.76
CA ARG A 23 -12.37 -15.79 17.18
C ARG A 23 -11.42 -15.71 15.98
N LYS A 24 -11.56 -16.63 15.02
CA LYS A 24 -10.77 -16.62 13.77
C LYS A 24 -10.99 -15.34 12.96
N LEU A 25 -12.24 -14.89 12.82
CA LEU A 25 -12.57 -13.66 12.11
C LEU A 25 -11.96 -12.42 12.78
N LYS A 26 -11.99 -12.34 14.12
CA LYS A 26 -11.35 -11.25 14.87
C LYS A 26 -9.83 -11.20 14.64
N MET A 27 -9.17 -12.35 14.55
CA MET A 27 -7.73 -12.41 14.24
C MET A 27 -7.43 -11.88 12.84
N VAL A 28 -8.22 -12.29 11.84
CA VAL A 28 -8.07 -11.76 10.48
C VAL A 28 -8.33 -10.26 10.44
N GLN A 29 -9.36 -9.77 11.14
CA GLN A 29 -9.66 -8.34 11.23
C GLN A 29 -8.51 -7.56 11.88
N MET A 30 -7.95 -8.05 12.98
CA MET A 30 -6.79 -7.42 13.62
C MET A 30 -5.57 -7.41 12.71
N TYR A 31 -5.30 -8.51 12.00
CA TYR A 31 -4.19 -8.56 11.04
C TYR A 31 -4.37 -7.52 9.93
N ARG A 32 -5.57 -7.43 9.34
CA ARG A 32 -5.87 -6.43 8.30
C ARG A 32 -5.72 -5.00 8.80
N LYS A 33 -6.22 -4.72 10.02
CA LYS A 33 -6.11 -3.39 10.62
C LYS A 33 -4.66 -3.02 10.97
N LYS A 34 -3.87 -3.99 11.45
CA LYS A 34 -2.46 -3.78 11.81
C LYS A 34 -1.58 -3.62 10.57
N ASN A 35 -1.89 -4.35 9.49
CA ASN A 35 -1.14 -4.32 8.24
C ASN A 35 -1.85 -3.52 7.14
N ASP A 36 -2.59 -2.48 7.53
CA ASP A 36 -3.21 -1.57 6.56
C ASP A 36 -2.12 -0.69 5.93
N LEU A 37 -1.65 -1.12 4.76
CA LEU A 37 -0.62 -0.43 3.99
C LEU A 37 -1.17 0.76 3.19
N SER A 38 -2.48 1.03 3.23
CA SER A 38 -3.07 2.15 2.48
C SER A 38 -2.39 3.48 2.82
N LYS A 39 -2.09 3.71 4.10
CA LYS A 39 -1.37 4.91 4.54
C LYS A 39 0.04 4.98 3.99
N LEU A 40 0.74 3.85 3.91
CA LEU A 40 2.08 3.79 3.33
C LEU A 40 2.02 4.10 1.84
N GLU A 41 1.05 3.56 1.11
CA GLU A 41 0.86 3.84 -0.32
C GLU A 41 0.57 5.33 -0.57
N VAL A 42 -0.29 5.94 0.27
CA VAL A 42 -0.55 7.40 0.21
C VAL A 42 0.73 8.20 0.43
N LEU A 43 1.55 7.82 1.40
CA LEU A 43 2.82 8.50 1.67
C LEU A 43 3.83 8.30 0.53
N ILE A 44 3.93 7.10 -0.03
CA ILE A 44 4.77 6.80 -1.19
C ILE A 44 4.36 7.68 -2.36
N GLN A 45 3.07 7.78 -2.68
CA GLN A 45 2.59 8.62 -3.77
C GLN A 45 2.88 10.11 -3.51
N LYS A 46 2.66 10.59 -2.27
CA LYS A 46 2.94 11.98 -1.91
C LYS A 46 4.42 12.33 -2.09
N TRP A 47 5.32 11.52 -1.55
CA TRP A 47 6.75 11.76 -1.66
C TRP A 47 7.25 11.60 -3.09
N ARG A 48 6.68 10.65 -3.86
CA ARG A 48 6.97 10.53 -5.29
C ARG A 48 6.64 11.82 -6.03
N ASN A 49 5.41 12.34 -5.87
CA ASN A 49 4.97 13.56 -6.56
C ASN A 49 5.87 14.76 -6.21
N VAL A 50 6.15 14.95 -4.92
CA VAL A 50 7.01 16.06 -4.46
C VAL A 50 8.42 15.93 -5.05
N SER A 51 8.98 14.73 -5.10
CA SER A 51 10.30 14.51 -5.71
C SER A 51 10.29 14.77 -7.22
N GLN A 52 9.26 14.32 -7.93
CA GLN A 52 9.09 14.56 -9.37
C GLN A 52 9.00 16.07 -9.66
N GLU A 53 8.18 16.80 -8.91
CA GLU A 53 8.07 18.26 -8.99
C GLU A 53 9.40 18.96 -8.70
N ALA A 54 10.07 18.60 -7.61
CA ALA A 54 11.36 19.18 -7.24
C ALA A 54 12.44 18.95 -8.31
N ILE A 55 12.46 17.78 -8.96
CA ILE A 55 13.39 17.51 -10.07
C ILE A 55 13.07 18.38 -11.28
N ARG A 56 11.78 18.56 -11.62
CA ARG A 56 11.37 19.45 -12.72
C ARG A 56 11.75 20.90 -12.42
N ASP A 57 11.50 21.37 -11.20
CA ASP A 57 11.86 22.72 -10.76
C ASP A 57 13.37 22.93 -10.79
N LEU A 58 14.14 21.97 -10.27
CA LEU A 58 15.60 22.00 -10.33
C LEU A 58 16.10 22.10 -11.76
N ARG A 59 15.56 21.29 -12.68
CA ARG A 59 15.91 21.34 -14.10
C ARG A 59 15.60 22.69 -14.74
N GLN A 60 14.51 23.35 -14.35
CA GLN A 60 14.17 24.69 -14.85
C GLN A 60 15.17 25.76 -14.39
N MET A 61 15.77 25.60 -13.20
CA MET A 61 16.76 26.53 -12.65
C MET A 61 18.17 26.34 -13.22
N LEU A 62 18.44 25.23 -13.92
CA LEU A 62 19.75 24.95 -14.50
C LEU A 62 20.02 25.81 -15.75
N PRO A 63 21.29 26.20 -15.99
CA PRO A 63 21.68 26.94 -17.17
C PRO A 63 21.53 26.09 -18.44
N GLU A 64 21.36 26.75 -19.60
CA GLU A 64 21.32 26.07 -20.89
C GLU A 64 22.73 25.59 -21.32
N PRO A 65 22.86 24.42 -21.97
CA PRO A 65 21.79 23.49 -22.32
C PRO A 65 21.32 22.67 -21.12
N LYS A 66 19.99 22.59 -20.91
CA LYS A 66 19.41 21.79 -19.82
C LYS A 66 19.69 20.30 -20.01
N PRO A 67 20.11 19.57 -18.95
CA PRO A 67 20.23 18.12 -19.01
C PRO A 67 18.87 17.45 -19.24
N SER A 68 18.87 16.22 -19.77
CA SER A 68 17.66 15.39 -19.81
C SER A 68 17.19 15.06 -18.39
N LEU A 69 15.91 14.69 -18.21
CA LEU A 69 15.45 14.25 -16.89
C LEU A 69 16.17 12.96 -16.48
N HIS A 70 16.46 12.07 -17.44
CA HIS A 70 17.27 10.89 -17.19
C HIS A 70 18.63 11.21 -16.57
N ASP A 71 19.40 12.12 -17.17
CA ASP A 71 20.75 12.46 -16.71
C ASP A 71 20.72 13.08 -15.31
N LEU A 72 19.72 13.93 -15.04
CA LEU A 72 19.54 14.56 -13.74
C LEU A 72 19.20 13.52 -12.66
N ILE A 73 18.32 12.55 -12.96
CA ILE A 73 17.96 11.45 -12.05
C ILE A 73 19.17 10.56 -11.76
N GLN A 74 19.95 10.20 -12.79
CA GLN A 74 21.18 9.43 -12.64
C GLN A 74 22.21 10.17 -11.78
N HIS A 75 22.37 11.48 -12.00
CA HIS A 75 23.28 12.32 -11.22
C HIS A 75 22.88 12.39 -9.74
N LEU A 76 21.59 12.49 -9.46
CA LEU A 76 21.04 12.48 -8.10
C LEU A 76 21.02 11.07 -7.46
N GLN A 77 21.41 10.03 -8.21
CA GLN A 77 21.43 8.63 -7.78
C GLN A 77 20.07 8.14 -7.28
N ILE A 78 18.99 8.63 -7.88
CA ILE A 78 17.63 8.23 -7.53
C ILE A 78 17.24 7.04 -8.40
N ASP A 79 16.68 6.00 -7.79
CA ASP A 79 16.14 4.86 -8.54
C ASP A 79 14.98 5.34 -9.44
N ILE A 80 15.21 5.23 -10.74
CA ILE A 80 14.30 5.65 -11.80
C ILE A 80 12.94 4.93 -11.73
N LYS A 81 12.91 3.72 -11.15
CA LYS A 81 11.67 2.95 -10.94
C LYS A 81 10.80 3.54 -9.83
N LEU A 82 11.41 4.15 -8.81
CA LEU A 82 10.66 4.79 -7.71
C LEU A 82 9.90 6.03 -8.20
N LEU A 83 10.47 6.75 -9.17
CA LEU A 83 9.90 7.94 -9.76
C LEU A 83 8.93 7.67 -10.92
N LYS A 84 8.73 6.40 -11.31
CA LYS A 84 7.94 6.03 -12.50
C LYS A 84 8.34 6.84 -13.74
N TYR A 85 9.64 6.97 -13.97
CA TYR A 85 10.13 7.66 -15.16
C TYR A 85 9.92 6.82 -16.41
N ASN A 86 9.50 7.49 -17.48
CA ASN A 86 9.27 6.92 -18.79
C ASN A 86 10.35 7.43 -19.76
N SER A 87 11.14 6.49 -20.30
CA SER A 87 12.24 6.80 -21.22
C SER A 87 11.81 7.26 -22.60
N GLU A 88 10.58 6.94 -23.02
CA GLU A 88 10.06 7.35 -24.33
C GLU A 88 9.61 8.80 -24.34
N SER A 89 9.00 9.27 -23.24
CA SER A 89 8.54 10.66 -23.08
C SER A 89 9.56 11.59 -22.40
N ASP A 90 10.64 11.07 -21.83
CA ASP A 90 11.54 11.79 -20.92
C ASP A 90 10.74 12.55 -19.84
N ASP A 91 9.78 11.87 -19.22
CA ASP A 91 8.90 12.43 -18.17
C ASP A 91 8.45 11.37 -17.15
N PHE A 92 7.66 11.77 -16.15
CA PHE A 92 7.13 10.89 -15.11
C PHE A 92 5.66 10.48 -15.35
N ASP A 93 5.34 9.20 -15.13
CA ASP A 93 3.99 8.60 -15.19
C ASP A 93 3.19 8.72 -13.86
#